data_AF-A0A2Z6N5K6-F1
#
_entry.id   AF-A0A2Z6N5K6-F1
#
_cell.length_a   1.000
_cell.length_b   1.000
_cell.length_c   1.000
_cell.angle_alpha   90.00
_cell.angle_beta   90.00
_cell.angle_gamma   90.00
#
_symmetry.space_group_name_H-M   'P 1'
#
loop_
_entity.id
_entity.type
_entity.pdbx_description
1 polymer ?
#
loop_
_entity_poly.entity_id
_entity_poly.type
_entity_poly.pdbx_seq_one_letter_code
_entity_poly.pdbx_strand_id
1 'polypeptide(L)'
;MFDTKPIVSAMASIVLMRTITNELIPHEVLNIFQSALHHLSRHFSAQFTVVIEEFQGMARNLVFEAAQIYLGTKATVSAERVKVNKSDDHKNLSFNIDKNEEVSDKFEGISVKWKLICIEVDSSRIRHYDNDSSHVSEIRSYELTFHKKHKNKIFDSYLPYVMEIAKKIKQGGVAIKIHSNEYNSWSYDPPKFNHPMSFNTLAIDGELQREIVEDLDKFVRAKEFYRRTGKAWKRGYLLYGPPGTGKSSLIAAMANYLNYDIYDLDLTAVGDNRSLRDLILGMSNRSILVIEDIDCTINLQNREEDEEAVNNEHNKIEVLLGQVQVTPAEIAEELTKDADATECLQDLIKFLEAKKMITVETIKSMKKISKKNIKIKNISKQKEIKNEESIKEHDEGCENI
;
A
#
# COMPACT_ATOMS: atom_id res chain seq x y z
N MET A 1 62.55 13.65 -47.93
CA MET A 1 61.85 14.82 -48.48
C MET A 1 60.48 14.35 -48.91
N PHE A 2 59.47 14.47 -48.04
CA PHE A 2 58.12 13.97 -48.31
C PHE A 2 57.44 14.86 -49.35
N ASP A 3 56.88 14.25 -50.40
CA ASP A 3 56.22 14.96 -51.50
C ASP A 3 54.87 15.51 -51.00
N THR A 4 54.81 16.81 -50.71
CA THR A 4 53.64 17.50 -50.13
C THR A 4 52.60 17.92 -51.17
N LYS A 5 52.90 17.73 -52.46
CA LYS A 5 52.03 18.10 -53.59
C LYS A 5 50.62 17.46 -53.56
N PRO A 6 50.42 16.17 -53.22
CA PRO A 6 49.07 15.58 -53.17
C PRO A 6 48.22 16.13 -52.01
N ILE A 7 48.85 16.49 -50.88
CA ILE A 7 48.15 17.06 -49.71
C ILE A 7 47.65 18.47 -50.02
N VAL A 8 48.49 19.29 -50.67
CA VAL A 8 48.12 20.65 -51.08
C VAL A 8 47.02 20.63 -52.15
N SER A 9 47.08 19.68 -53.09
CA SER A 9 46.03 19.50 -54.11
C SER A 9 44.68 19.06 -53.51
N ALA A 10 44.70 18.16 -52.53
CA ALA A 10 43.50 17.73 -51.81
C ALA A 10 42.88 18.88 -50.99
N MET A 11 43.71 19.67 -50.29
CA MET A 11 43.22 20.84 -49.55
C MET A 11 42.64 21.92 -50.48
N ALA A 12 43.30 22.19 -51.62
CA ALA A 12 42.77 23.13 -52.61
C ALA A 12 41.42 22.67 -53.17
N SER A 13 41.25 21.36 -53.42
CA SER A 13 40.00 20.77 -53.91
C SER A 13 38.87 20.85 -52.89
N ILE A 14 39.17 20.64 -51.60
CA ILE A 14 38.20 20.79 -50.50
C ILE A 14 37.78 22.24 -50.33
N VAL A 15 38.73 23.18 -50.42
CA VAL A 15 38.44 24.61 -50.33
C VAL A 15 37.58 25.05 -51.52
N LEU A 16 37.91 24.63 -52.74
CA LEU A 16 37.12 24.92 -53.94
C LEU A 16 35.70 24.32 -53.85
N MET A 17 35.57 23.07 -53.42
CA MET A 17 34.25 22.45 -53.19
C MET A 17 33.46 23.23 -52.13
N ARG A 18 34.11 23.66 -51.04
CA ARG A 18 33.48 24.43 -49.96
C ARG A 18 33.02 25.81 -50.44
N THR A 19 33.83 26.49 -51.26
CA THR A 19 33.49 27.79 -51.87
C THR A 19 32.34 27.63 -52.86
N ILE A 20 32.38 26.62 -53.72
CA ILE A 20 31.31 26.32 -54.68
C ILE A 20 30.01 25.96 -53.94
N THR A 21 30.05 25.13 -52.89
CA THR A 21 28.84 24.80 -52.12
C THR A 21 28.26 25.99 -51.37
N ASN A 22 29.09 26.95 -50.95
CA ASN A 22 28.61 28.15 -50.26
C ASN A 22 28.12 29.26 -51.23
N GLU A 23 28.64 29.31 -52.46
CA GLU A 23 28.22 30.30 -53.47
C GLU A 23 27.05 29.84 -54.36
N LEU A 24 26.92 28.54 -54.66
CA LEU A 24 25.87 28.02 -55.53
C LEU A 24 24.62 27.50 -54.81
N ILE A 25 24.71 27.17 -53.52
CA ILE A 25 23.60 26.55 -52.79
C ILE A 25 23.18 27.49 -51.66
N PRO A 26 22.02 28.16 -51.78
CA PRO A 26 21.48 28.97 -50.70
C PRO A 26 21.42 28.17 -49.39
N HIS A 27 21.74 28.78 -48.26
CA HIS A 27 21.74 28.10 -46.95
C HIS A 27 20.39 27.45 -46.61
N GLU A 28 19.30 27.98 -47.15
CA GLU A 28 17.95 27.39 -47.06
C GLU A 28 17.86 26.04 -47.79
N VAL A 29 18.50 25.90 -48.96
CA VAL A 29 18.56 24.65 -49.73
C VAL A 29 19.44 23.63 -49.02
N LEU A 30 20.55 24.04 -48.40
CA LEU A 30 21.37 23.13 -47.58
C LEU A 30 20.58 22.60 -46.37
N ASN A 31 19.78 23.43 -45.71
CA ASN A 31 18.94 23.02 -44.59
C ASN A 31 17.80 22.08 -45.04
N ILE A 32 17.19 22.36 -46.20
CA ILE A 32 16.19 21.47 -46.81
C ILE A 32 16.84 20.15 -47.23
N PHE A 33 18.05 20.19 -47.80
CA PHE A 33 18.78 18.99 -48.23
C PHE A 33 19.23 18.16 -47.03
N GLN A 34 19.71 18.78 -45.96
CA GLN A 34 20.01 18.08 -44.70
C GLN A 34 18.76 17.48 -44.08
N SER A 35 17.65 18.23 -44.05
CA SER A 35 16.36 17.73 -43.55
C SER A 35 15.84 16.58 -44.43
N ALA A 36 15.94 16.69 -45.75
CA ALA A 36 15.53 15.67 -46.72
C ALA A 36 16.44 14.44 -46.67
N LEU A 37 17.75 14.61 -46.51
CA LEU A 37 18.72 13.54 -46.32
C LEU A 37 18.50 12.84 -44.98
N HIS A 38 18.17 13.59 -43.92
CA HIS A 38 17.79 13.07 -42.62
C HIS A 38 16.43 12.33 -42.67
N HIS A 39 15.49 12.78 -43.50
CA HIS A 39 14.22 12.09 -43.75
C HIS A 39 14.41 10.80 -44.59
N LEU A 40 15.24 10.83 -45.64
CA LEU A 40 15.58 9.65 -46.43
C LEU A 40 16.36 8.62 -45.60
N SER A 41 17.33 9.06 -44.79
CA SER A 41 18.12 8.16 -43.94
C SER A 41 17.27 7.45 -42.89
N ARG A 42 16.21 8.09 -42.37
CA ARG A 42 15.24 7.44 -41.45
C ARG A 42 14.44 6.31 -42.12
N HIS A 43 14.22 6.40 -43.43
CA HIS A 43 13.55 5.34 -44.19
C HIS A 43 14.45 4.11 -44.38
N PHE A 44 15.75 4.33 -44.63
CA PHE A 44 16.73 3.25 -44.81
C PHE A 44 17.37 2.76 -43.49
N SER A 45 17.21 3.49 -42.39
CA SER A 45 17.75 3.06 -41.11
C SER A 45 16.99 1.84 -40.58
N ALA A 46 17.71 0.78 -40.24
CA ALA A 46 17.17 -0.37 -39.54
C ALA A 46 16.87 -0.08 -38.06
N GLN A 47 17.27 1.08 -37.54
CA GLN A 47 17.10 1.49 -36.15
C GLN A 47 15.81 2.29 -35.95
N PHE A 48 15.18 2.06 -34.81
CA PHE A 48 14.03 2.79 -34.29
C PHE A 48 14.46 3.48 -33.00
N THR A 49 14.07 4.74 -32.84
CA THR A 49 14.38 5.53 -31.65
C THR A 49 13.07 5.98 -31.00
N VAL A 50 12.92 5.69 -29.71
CA VAL A 50 11.84 6.19 -28.86
C VAL A 50 12.39 7.36 -28.08
N VAL A 51 11.68 8.49 -28.10
CA VAL A 51 12.00 9.67 -27.29
C VAL A 51 11.06 9.67 -26.09
N ILE A 52 11.65 9.76 -24.90
CA ILE A 52 10.93 9.80 -23.62
C ILE A 52 11.27 11.13 -22.98
N GLU A 53 10.37 12.10 -23.09
CA GLU A 53 10.52 13.43 -22.52
C GLU A 53 10.34 13.41 -21.00
N GLU A 54 11.05 14.29 -20.28
CA GLU A 54 10.95 14.39 -18.82
C GLU A 54 9.55 14.82 -18.36
N PHE A 55 8.88 15.68 -19.11
CA PHE A 55 7.57 16.21 -18.79
C PHE A 55 6.57 15.90 -19.89
N GLN A 56 5.35 15.55 -19.50
CA GLN A 56 4.19 15.46 -20.37
C GLN A 56 3.22 16.58 -19.95
N GLY A 57 3.35 17.74 -20.59
CA GLY A 57 2.69 18.98 -20.15
C GLY A 57 3.25 19.46 -18.81
N MET A 58 2.40 19.59 -17.79
CA MET A 58 2.81 20.02 -16.44
C MET A 58 3.20 18.85 -15.52
N ALA A 59 2.92 17.61 -15.93
CA ALA A 59 3.21 16.42 -15.14
C ALA A 59 4.54 15.79 -15.56
N ARG A 60 5.29 15.24 -14.60
CA ARG A 60 6.50 14.48 -14.90
C ARG A 60 6.13 13.14 -15.54
N ASN A 61 6.87 12.74 -16.56
CA ASN A 61 6.66 11.49 -17.27
C ASN A 61 7.11 10.28 -16.42
N LEU A 62 6.18 9.38 -16.11
CA LEU A 62 6.45 8.19 -15.29
C LEU A 62 7.45 7.23 -15.95
N VAL A 63 7.47 7.16 -17.28
CA VAL A 63 8.44 6.34 -18.02
C VAL A 63 9.84 6.93 -17.91
N PHE A 64 9.95 8.26 -17.90
CA PHE A 64 11.22 8.95 -17.70
C PHE A 64 11.77 8.68 -16.30
N GLU A 65 10.95 8.83 -15.26
CA GLU A 65 11.35 8.56 -13.88
C GLU A 65 11.78 7.10 -13.70
N ALA A 66 11.01 6.16 -14.27
CA ALA A 66 11.36 4.74 -14.24
C ALA A 66 12.68 4.45 -14.96
N ALA A 67 12.88 5.01 -16.15
CA ALA A 67 14.12 4.86 -16.91
C ALA A 67 15.32 5.42 -16.13
N GLN A 68 15.16 6.59 -15.51
CA GLN A 68 16.21 7.20 -14.68
C GLN A 68 16.66 6.26 -13.55
N ILE A 69 15.70 5.70 -12.79
CA ILE A 69 16.00 4.77 -11.68
C ILE A 69 16.63 3.47 -12.20
N TYR A 70 16.06 2.87 -13.25
CA TYR A 70 16.54 1.62 -13.82
C TYR A 70 17.96 1.77 -14.36
N LEU A 71 18.19 2.80 -15.18
CA LEU A 71 19.47 3.04 -15.82
C LEU A 71 20.55 3.43 -14.83
N GLY A 72 20.20 4.07 -13.70
CA GLY A 72 21.13 4.29 -12.60
C GLY A 72 21.85 3.02 -12.14
N THR A 73 21.15 1.88 -12.12
CA THR A 73 21.75 0.59 -11.73
C THR A 73 22.61 -0.05 -12.81
N LYS A 74 22.40 0.32 -14.08
CA LYS A 74 23.14 -0.20 -15.23
C LYS A 74 24.35 0.66 -15.57
N ALA A 75 24.22 1.97 -15.41
CA ALA A 75 25.24 2.96 -15.70
C ALA A 75 26.49 2.75 -14.84
N THR A 76 26.34 2.33 -13.59
CA THR A 76 27.49 2.00 -12.71
C THR A 76 28.38 0.89 -13.25
N VAL A 77 27.87 0.04 -14.14
CA VAL A 77 28.62 -1.08 -14.74
C VAL A 77 29.10 -0.75 -16.15
N SER A 78 28.31 -0.02 -16.93
CA SER A 78 28.54 0.14 -18.38
C SER A 78 28.87 1.55 -18.85
N ALA A 79 28.67 2.59 -18.03
CA ALA A 79 28.94 3.98 -18.42
C ALA A 79 30.34 4.40 -17.98
N GLU A 80 30.98 5.27 -18.76
CA GLU A 80 32.28 5.86 -18.39
C GLU A 80 32.10 6.92 -17.29
N ARG A 81 30.95 7.59 -17.26
CA ARG A 81 30.63 8.65 -16.31
C ARG A 81 29.23 8.47 -15.74
N VAL A 82 29.12 8.63 -14.41
CA VAL A 82 27.86 8.56 -13.67
C VAL A 82 27.72 9.74 -12.74
N LYS A 83 26.49 10.24 -12.58
CA LYS A 83 26.12 11.19 -11.53
C LYS A 83 25.69 10.43 -10.29
N VAL A 84 26.08 10.91 -9.12
CA VAL A 84 25.68 10.35 -7.82
C VAL A 84 24.93 11.39 -7.02
N ASN A 85 23.79 11.00 -6.44
CA ASN A 85 22.94 11.83 -5.61
C ASN A 85 22.61 11.07 -4.31
N LYS A 86 22.55 11.80 -3.19
CA LYS A 86 22.01 11.30 -1.92
C LYS A 86 20.93 12.29 -1.47
N SER A 87 19.71 11.80 -1.30
CA SER A 87 18.66 12.55 -0.61
C SER A 87 18.47 11.99 0.79
N ASP A 88 17.90 12.81 1.66
CA ASP A 88 17.59 12.38 3.02
C ASP A 88 16.53 11.27 3.04
N ASP A 89 15.55 11.29 2.14
CA ASP A 89 14.48 10.28 2.06
C ASP A 89 14.93 8.90 1.54
N HIS A 90 16.13 8.80 0.96
CA HIS A 90 16.64 7.55 0.40
C HIS A 90 17.71 6.92 1.31
N LYS A 91 17.57 5.61 1.57
CA LYS A 91 18.52 4.83 2.39
C LYS A 91 19.91 4.79 1.75
N ASN A 92 19.96 4.67 0.42
CA ASN A 92 21.19 4.44 -0.35
C ASN A 92 21.51 5.60 -1.30
N LEU A 93 22.76 5.64 -1.77
CA LEU A 93 23.15 6.51 -2.88
C LEU A 93 22.36 6.12 -4.13
N SER A 94 21.90 7.14 -4.86
CA SER A 94 21.25 6.99 -6.16
C SER A 94 22.24 7.40 -7.26
N PHE A 95 22.32 6.60 -8.30
CA PHE A 95 23.19 6.86 -9.45
C PHE A 95 22.34 7.21 -10.67
N ASN A 96 22.84 8.09 -11.53
CA ASN A 96 22.18 8.53 -12.76
C ASN A 96 23.20 8.60 -13.90
N ILE A 97 22.73 8.52 -15.15
CA ILE A 97 23.57 8.71 -16.33
C ILE A 97 23.99 10.18 -16.44
N ASP A 98 25.25 10.45 -16.82
CA ASP A 98 25.72 11.81 -17.12
C ASP A 98 25.20 12.32 -18.49
N LYS A 99 25.23 13.63 -18.73
CA LYS A 99 24.73 14.21 -19.99
C LYS A 99 25.48 13.60 -21.18
N ASN A 100 24.73 13.18 -22.21
CA ASN A 100 25.25 12.60 -23.46
C ASN A 100 25.94 11.25 -23.37
N GLU A 101 25.94 10.60 -22.20
CA GLU A 101 26.44 9.23 -22.04
C GLU A 101 25.47 8.19 -22.62
N GLU A 102 26.03 7.11 -23.18
CA GLU A 102 25.26 6.00 -23.75
C GLU A 102 25.40 4.75 -22.89
N VAL A 103 24.27 4.21 -22.45
CA VAL A 103 24.18 2.96 -21.70
C VAL A 103 23.58 1.88 -22.58
N SER A 104 24.34 0.80 -22.79
CA SER A 104 23.85 -0.38 -23.51
C SER A 104 23.24 -1.39 -22.54
N ASP A 105 22.09 -1.94 -22.90
CA ASP A 105 21.42 -3.01 -22.14
C ASP A 105 21.05 -4.18 -23.08
N LYS A 106 20.83 -5.36 -22.49
CA LYS A 106 20.47 -6.56 -23.23
C LYS A 106 19.25 -7.23 -22.58
N PHE A 107 18.17 -7.31 -23.33
CA PHE A 107 16.91 -7.90 -22.88
C PHE A 107 16.51 -9.05 -23.79
N GLU A 108 16.46 -10.28 -23.27
CA GLU A 108 16.10 -11.49 -24.03
C GLU A 108 16.86 -11.63 -25.37
N GLY A 109 18.16 -11.31 -25.36
CA GLY A 109 19.01 -11.36 -26.55
C GLY A 109 18.94 -10.12 -27.46
N ILE A 110 18.06 -9.16 -27.16
CA ILE A 110 17.93 -7.89 -27.89
C ILE A 110 18.83 -6.84 -27.24
N SER A 111 19.74 -6.28 -28.02
CA SER A 111 20.54 -5.13 -27.61
C SER A 111 19.77 -3.84 -27.80
N VAL A 112 19.73 -3.02 -26.76
CA VAL A 112 19.12 -1.70 -26.76
C VAL A 112 20.12 -0.68 -26.21
N LYS A 113 20.01 0.56 -26.68
CA LYS A 113 20.89 1.67 -26.28
C LYS A 113 20.07 2.81 -25.73
N TRP A 114 20.47 3.30 -24.57
CA TRP A 114 19.88 4.44 -23.89
C TRP A 114 20.85 5.60 -23.92
N LYS A 115 20.36 6.79 -24.22
CA LYS A 115 21.15 8.02 -24.16
C LYS A 115 20.36 9.12 -23.48
N LEU A 116 20.99 9.82 -22.53
CA LEU A 116 20.40 11.02 -21.93
C LEU A 116 20.75 12.24 -22.77
N ILE A 117 19.73 12.85 -23.37
CA ILE A 117 19.86 14.10 -24.13
C ILE A 117 19.43 15.25 -23.22
N CYS A 118 20.30 16.25 -23.12
CA CYS A 118 20.01 17.51 -22.43
C CYS A 118 20.21 18.67 -23.39
N ILE A 119 19.14 19.43 -23.64
CA ILE A 119 19.16 20.61 -24.50
C ILE A 119 19.04 21.83 -23.59
N GLU A 120 20.04 22.70 -23.63
CA GLU A 120 20.02 23.96 -22.92
C GLU A 120 19.10 24.94 -23.65
N VAL A 121 18.14 25.52 -22.93
CA VAL A 121 17.18 26.48 -23.45
C VAL A 121 17.39 27.82 -22.76
N ASP A 122 17.40 28.89 -23.56
CA ASP A 122 17.46 30.26 -23.09
C ASP A 122 16.30 30.55 -22.11
N SER A 123 16.66 30.97 -20.90
CA SER A 123 15.75 31.20 -19.77
C SER A 123 14.73 32.31 -20.04
N SER A 124 14.92 33.09 -21.10
CA SER A 124 13.99 34.15 -21.54
C SER A 124 12.59 33.65 -21.96
N ARG A 125 12.40 32.33 -22.20
CA ARG A 125 11.13 31.75 -22.65
C ARG A 125 10.32 31.02 -21.58
N ILE A 126 10.84 30.84 -20.37
CA ILE A 126 10.17 30.10 -19.31
C ILE A 126 9.96 31.04 -18.12
N ARG A 127 8.72 31.50 -17.93
CA ARG A 127 8.30 32.24 -16.74
C ARG A 127 8.34 31.29 -15.56
N HIS A 128 9.41 31.32 -14.76
CA HIS A 128 9.54 30.49 -13.57
C HIS A 128 8.76 31.07 -12.39
N TYR A 129 8.06 30.18 -11.68
CA TYR A 129 7.53 30.40 -10.33
C TYR A 129 8.36 29.66 -9.27
N ASP A 130 9.44 28.96 -9.66
CA ASP A 130 10.25 28.15 -8.76
C ASP A 130 11.61 28.78 -8.46
N ASN A 131 11.89 28.89 -7.17
CA ASN A 131 13.07 29.53 -6.57
C ASN A 131 14.30 28.59 -6.58
N ASP A 132 14.52 27.83 -7.66
CA ASP A 132 15.65 26.93 -7.81
C ASP A 132 16.74 27.55 -8.70
N SER A 133 17.93 27.72 -8.14
CA SER A 133 18.98 28.64 -8.58
C SER A 133 19.89 28.07 -9.68
N SER A 134 19.32 27.44 -10.70
CA SER A 134 20.07 27.11 -11.93
C SER A 134 19.63 28.00 -13.09
N HIS A 135 20.51 28.91 -13.50
CA HIS A 135 20.31 29.89 -14.58
C HIS A 135 20.19 29.29 -15.99
N VAL A 136 19.93 27.99 -16.15
CA VAL A 136 19.78 27.31 -17.43
C VAL A 136 18.59 26.35 -17.36
N SER A 137 17.54 26.61 -18.14
CA SER A 137 16.44 25.67 -18.27
C SER A 137 16.87 24.56 -19.23
N GLU A 138 17.22 23.40 -18.69
CA GLU A 138 17.56 22.22 -19.49
C GLU A 138 16.32 21.40 -19.78
N ILE A 139 16.01 21.17 -21.06
CA ILE A 139 15.05 20.13 -21.44
C ILE A 139 15.79 18.80 -21.47
N ARG A 140 15.31 17.84 -20.68
CA ARG A 140 15.89 16.48 -20.61
C ARG A 140 14.97 15.47 -21.28
N SER A 141 15.57 14.55 -22.02
CA SER A 141 14.86 13.41 -22.61
C SER A 141 15.78 12.21 -22.71
N TYR A 142 15.20 11.01 -22.61
CA TYR A 142 15.91 9.77 -22.94
C TYR A 142 15.60 9.37 -24.37
N GLU A 143 16.65 9.02 -25.11
CA GLU A 143 16.54 8.32 -26.38
C GLU A 143 16.83 6.84 -26.19
N LEU A 144 15.85 6.00 -26.53
CA LEU A 144 15.98 4.55 -26.55
C LEU A 144 16.07 4.09 -28.01
N THR A 145 17.24 3.59 -28.42
CA THR A 145 17.52 3.15 -29.79
C THR A 145 17.68 1.63 -29.88
N PHE A 146 17.00 1.01 -30.85
CA PHE A 146 17.02 -0.44 -31.09
C PHE A 146 16.61 -0.79 -32.52
N HIS A 147 16.84 -2.04 -32.95
CA HIS A 147 16.48 -2.48 -34.29
C HIS A 147 14.96 -2.56 -34.50
N LYS A 148 14.42 -1.94 -35.57
CA LYS A 148 12.98 -1.84 -35.92
C LYS A 148 12.20 -3.17 -35.82
N LYS A 149 12.83 -4.28 -36.21
CA LYS A 149 12.25 -5.65 -36.11
C LYS A 149 11.72 -6.03 -34.72
N HIS A 150 12.24 -5.40 -33.66
CA HIS A 150 11.89 -5.71 -32.27
C HIS A 150 10.89 -4.73 -31.65
N LYS A 151 10.31 -3.83 -32.45
CA LYS A 151 9.41 -2.76 -32.01
C LYS A 151 8.34 -3.22 -31.01
N ASN A 152 7.57 -4.24 -31.37
CA ASN A 152 6.47 -4.74 -30.53
C ASN A 152 7.01 -5.29 -29.20
N LYS A 153 8.08 -6.09 -29.25
CA LYS A 153 8.70 -6.66 -28.03
C LYS A 153 9.28 -5.60 -27.10
N ILE A 154 9.78 -4.48 -27.63
CA ILE A 154 10.25 -3.37 -26.80
C ILE A 154 9.09 -2.66 -26.10
N PHE A 155 8.02 -2.35 -26.83
CA PHE A 155 6.86 -1.65 -26.25
C PHE A 155 6.03 -2.52 -25.30
N ASP A 156 5.80 -3.77 -25.68
CA ASP A 156 4.89 -4.66 -24.96
C ASP A 156 5.58 -5.40 -23.80
N SER A 157 6.91 -5.47 -23.78
CA SER A 157 7.65 -6.25 -22.77
C SER A 157 8.80 -5.49 -22.13
N TYR A 158 9.71 -4.89 -22.90
CA TYR A 158 10.90 -4.24 -22.33
C TYR A 158 10.57 -2.99 -21.50
N LEU A 159 9.80 -2.04 -22.03
CA LEU A 159 9.42 -0.84 -21.28
C LEU A 159 8.60 -1.17 -20.02
N PRO A 160 7.58 -2.05 -20.06
CA PRO A 160 6.91 -2.53 -18.85
C PRO A 160 7.86 -3.19 -17.85
N TYR A 161 8.83 -3.98 -18.33
CA TYR A 161 9.86 -4.58 -17.48
C TYR A 161 10.71 -3.52 -16.78
N VAL A 162 11.19 -2.50 -17.51
CA VAL A 162 11.94 -1.36 -16.95
C VAL A 162 11.13 -0.66 -15.87
N MET A 163 9.84 -0.40 -16.12
CA MET A 163 8.94 0.21 -15.13
C MET A 163 8.79 -0.66 -13.87
N GLU A 164 8.63 -1.97 -14.01
CA GLU A 164 8.46 -2.88 -12.87
C GLU A 164 9.74 -3.00 -12.04
N ILE A 165 10.91 -3.08 -12.68
CA ILE A 165 12.21 -3.10 -11.99
C ILE A 165 12.45 -1.77 -11.26
N ALA A 166 12.21 -0.64 -11.93
CA ALA A 166 12.34 0.69 -11.31
C ALA A 166 11.45 0.82 -10.07
N LYS A 167 10.21 0.32 -10.15
CA LYS A 167 9.29 0.29 -9.02
C LYS A 167 9.83 -0.52 -7.85
N LYS A 168 10.47 -1.68 -8.11
CA LYS A 168 11.09 -2.53 -7.08
C LYS A 168 12.31 -1.85 -6.45
N ILE A 169 13.15 -1.19 -7.25
CA ILE A 169 14.30 -0.41 -6.75
C ILE A 169 13.83 0.75 -5.87
N LYS A 170 12.83 1.52 -6.34
CA LYS A 170 12.25 2.64 -5.58
C LYS A 170 11.68 2.16 -4.24
N GLN A 171 11.02 1.00 -4.22
CA GLN A 171 10.55 0.38 -2.98
C GLN A 171 11.69 0.08 -2.02
N GLY A 172 12.73 -0.63 -2.45
CA GLY A 172 13.83 -1.01 -1.55
C GLY A 172 14.67 0.16 -1.05
N GLY A 173 14.68 1.30 -1.76
CA GLY A 173 15.51 2.45 -1.47
C GLY A 173 14.88 3.55 -0.62
N VAL A 174 13.55 3.55 -0.43
CA VAL A 174 12.84 4.58 0.35
C VAL A 174 12.93 4.27 1.84
N ALA A 175 13.29 5.28 2.64
CA ALA A 175 13.22 5.20 4.09
C ALA A 175 11.76 5.04 4.53
N ILE A 176 11.52 4.08 5.43
CA ILE A 176 10.19 3.89 6.02
C ILE A 176 9.90 5.11 6.90
N LYS A 177 8.67 5.61 6.87
CA LYS A 177 8.21 6.70 7.74
C LYS A 177 7.24 6.18 8.80
N ILE A 178 7.21 6.84 9.95
CA ILE A 178 6.21 6.59 10.99
C ILE A 178 5.32 7.83 11.11
N HIS A 179 4.02 7.63 10.89
CA HIS A 179 2.99 8.64 10.96
C HIS A 179 2.24 8.47 12.27
N SER A 180 2.19 9.53 13.07
CA SER A 180 1.29 9.62 14.21
C SER A 180 0.16 10.58 13.88
N ASN A 181 -1.04 10.35 14.41
CA ASN A 181 -2.15 11.28 14.24
C ASN A 181 -2.03 12.47 15.20
N GLU A 182 -2.20 13.66 14.65
CA GLU A 182 -2.37 14.92 15.38
C GLU A 182 -3.83 15.33 15.20
N TYR A 183 -4.67 14.99 16.20
CA TYR A 183 -6.12 15.13 16.11
C TYR A 183 -6.71 14.36 14.90
N ASN A 184 -7.22 15.10 13.91
CA ASN A 184 -7.97 14.57 12.77
C ASN A 184 -7.10 14.41 11.51
N SER A 185 -5.77 14.60 11.60
CA SER A 185 -4.85 14.45 10.48
C SER A 185 -3.61 13.66 10.87
N TRP A 186 -3.01 12.98 9.90
CA TRP A 186 -1.65 12.48 10.05
C TRP A 186 -0.66 13.64 10.11
N SER A 187 0.43 13.46 10.85
CA SER A 187 1.51 14.43 10.93
C SER A 187 2.04 14.79 9.53
N TYR A 188 2.25 16.09 9.30
CA TYR A 188 2.64 16.65 8.00
C TYR A 188 4.06 16.24 7.60
N ASP A 189 4.97 16.15 8.56
CA ASP A 189 6.37 15.76 8.34
C ASP A 189 6.74 14.56 9.22
N PRO A 190 6.33 13.34 8.83
CA PRO A 190 6.53 12.14 9.63
C PRO A 190 8.03 11.79 9.72
N PRO A 191 8.55 11.50 10.91
CA PRO A 191 9.95 11.14 11.07
C PRO A 191 10.26 9.79 10.38
N LYS A 192 11.54 9.61 10.04
CA LYS A 192 12.03 8.34 9.49
C LYS A 192 12.03 7.26 10.56
N PHE A 193 11.45 6.13 10.22
CA PHE A 193 11.48 4.93 11.01
C PHE A 193 12.82 4.21 10.83
N ASN A 194 13.70 4.33 11.83
CA ASN A 194 15.03 3.71 11.85
C ASN A 194 15.12 2.65 12.96
N HIS A 195 14.25 1.64 12.91
CA HIS A 195 14.29 0.55 13.89
C HIS A 195 15.18 -0.60 13.38
N PRO A 196 16.17 -1.11 14.15
CA PRO A 196 17.08 -2.17 13.71
C PRO A 196 16.45 -3.58 13.69
N MET A 197 15.14 -3.69 13.89
CA MET A 197 14.50 -4.99 14.10
C MET A 197 14.11 -5.65 12.78
N SER A 198 14.45 -6.92 12.65
CA SER A 198 14.17 -7.74 11.49
C SER A 198 13.70 -9.10 11.98
N PHE A 199 13.09 -9.90 11.11
CA PHE A 199 12.74 -11.28 11.47
C PHE A 199 13.97 -12.13 11.89
N ASN A 200 15.18 -11.75 11.48
CA ASN A 200 16.40 -12.46 11.89
C ASN A 200 16.90 -12.06 13.28
N THR A 201 16.54 -10.86 13.76
CA THR A 201 16.97 -10.33 15.06
C THR A 201 15.89 -10.47 16.14
N LEU A 202 14.65 -10.74 15.73
CA LEU A 202 13.51 -10.94 16.63
C LEU A 202 13.57 -12.35 17.25
N ALA A 203 13.56 -12.41 18.59
CA ALA A 203 13.46 -13.67 19.32
C ALA A 203 11.99 -14.12 19.42
N ILE A 204 11.57 -14.99 18.51
CA ILE A 204 10.24 -15.62 18.49
C ILE A 204 10.40 -17.09 18.09
N ASP A 205 9.37 -17.91 18.33
CA ASP A 205 9.35 -19.28 17.84
C ASP A 205 9.52 -19.33 16.31
N GLY A 206 10.40 -20.23 15.83
CA GLY A 206 10.78 -20.28 14.43
C GLY A 206 9.67 -20.76 13.49
N GLU A 207 8.73 -21.57 13.98
CA GLU A 207 7.57 -21.99 13.21
C GLU A 207 6.57 -20.84 13.08
N LEU A 208 6.30 -20.13 14.18
CA LEU A 208 5.47 -18.91 14.16
C LEU A 208 6.07 -17.82 13.27
N GLN A 209 7.39 -17.59 13.34
CA GLN A 209 8.08 -16.66 12.46
C GLN A 209 7.85 -17.00 10.98
N ARG A 210 8.01 -18.26 10.61
CA ARG A 210 7.81 -18.74 9.24
C ARG A 210 6.37 -18.53 8.78
N GLU A 211 5.39 -18.87 9.62
CA GLU A 211 3.97 -18.68 9.32
C GLU A 211 3.64 -17.20 9.02
N ILE A 212 4.14 -16.29 9.86
CA ILE A 212 3.94 -14.85 9.68
C ILE A 212 4.58 -14.38 8.37
N VAL A 213 5.84 -14.75 8.12
CA VAL A 213 6.56 -14.35 6.90
C VAL A 213 5.85 -14.87 5.65
N GLU A 214 5.43 -16.13 5.64
CA GLU A 214 4.69 -16.73 4.52
C GLU A 214 3.34 -16.04 4.27
N ASP A 215 2.62 -15.65 5.33
CA ASP A 215 1.36 -14.94 5.21
C ASP A 215 1.54 -13.52 4.66
N LEU A 216 2.58 -12.79 5.09
CA LEU A 216 2.94 -11.47 4.54
C LEU A 216 3.25 -11.55 3.05
N ASP A 217 4.05 -12.54 2.68
CA ASP A 217 4.41 -12.85 1.31
C ASP A 217 3.19 -13.15 0.44
N LYS A 218 2.27 -13.96 0.98
CA LYS A 218 0.99 -14.29 0.34
C LYS A 218 0.11 -13.05 0.18
N PHE A 219 0.03 -12.19 1.20
CA PHE A 219 -0.72 -10.94 1.14
C PHE A 219 -0.20 -10.02 0.03
N VAL A 220 1.13 -9.85 -0.08
CA VAL A 220 1.76 -9.03 -1.13
C VAL A 220 1.45 -9.57 -2.54
N ARG A 221 1.57 -10.89 -2.73
CA ARG A 221 1.29 -11.55 -4.02
C ARG A 221 -0.20 -11.55 -4.39
N ALA A 222 -1.09 -11.50 -3.40
CA ALA A 222 -2.52 -11.59 -3.62
C ALA A 222 -3.17 -10.32 -4.21
N LYS A 223 -2.43 -9.21 -4.39
CA LYS A 223 -2.98 -7.94 -4.90
C LYS A 223 -3.91 -8.12 -6.11
N GLU A 224 -3.46 -8.88 -7.10
CA GLU A 224 -4.21 -9.12 -8.33
C GLU A 224 -5.44 -10.01 -8.11
N PHE A 225 -5.34 -10.97 -7.20
CA PHE A 225 -6.45 -11.81 -6.79
C PHE A 225 -7.57 -11.00 -6.11
N TYR A 226 -7.23 -10.09 -5.20
CA TYR A 226 -8.20 -9.20 -4.56
C TYR A 226 -8.85 -8.27 -5.57
N ARG A 227 -8.06 -7.69 -6.49
CA ARG A 227 -8.56 -6.86 -7.59
C ARG A 227 -9.58 -7.59 -8.46
N ARG A 228 -9.26 -8.80 -8.90
CA ARG A 228 -10.14 -9.61 -9.75
C ARG A 228 -11.43 -10.05 -9.05
N THR A 229 -11.37 -10.27 -7.73
CA THR A 229 -12.52 -10.71 -6.94
C THR A 229 -13.36 -9.56 -6.36
N GLY A 230 -12.95 -8.30 -6.59
CA GLY A 230 -13.63 -7.12 -6.06
C GLY A 230 -13.54 -6.97 -4.53
N LYS A 231 -12.64 -7.71 -3.87
CA LYS A 231 -12.48 -7.68 -2.41
C LYS A 231 -11.48 -6.60 -2.02
N ALA A 232 -11.72 -5.96 -0.88
CA ALA A 232 -10.77 -5.02 -0.29
C ALA A 232 -9.44 -5.74 0.04
N TRP A 233 -8.34 -5.24 -0.52
CA TRP A 233 -7.00 -5.78 -0.30
C TRP A 233 -6.46 -5.32 1.05
N LYS A 234 -6.93 -5.98 2.12
CA LYS A 234 -6.55 -5.73 3.51
C LYS A 234 -6.25 -7.04 4.25
N ARG A 235 -5.33 -6.98 5.22
CA ARG A 235 -4.96 -8.07 6.11
C ARG A 235 -4.88 -7.54 7.53
N GLY A 236 -5.53 -8.22 8.47
CA GLY A 236 -5.53 -7.85 9.89
C GLY A 236 -4.77 -8.88 10.72
N TYR A 237 -3.98 -8.41 11.68
CA TYR A 237 -3.27 -9.22 12.66
C TYR A 237 -3.68 -8.76 14.05
N LEU A 238 -3.88 -9.71 14.97
CA LEU A 238 -4.11 -9.43 16.39
C LEU A 238 -2.94 -10.00 17.18
N LEU A 239 -2.15 -9.12 17.79
CA LEU A 239 -1.01 -9.49 18.62
C LEU A 239 -1.41 -9.34 20.08
N TYR A 240 -1.40 -10.43 20.84
CA TYR A 240 -1.77 -10.43 22.26
C TYR A 240 -0.74 -11.19 23.10
N GLY A 241 -0.64 -10.81 24.37
CA GLY A 241 0.29 -11.41 25.32
C GLY A 241 0.80 -10.39 26.34
N PRO A 242 1.52 -10.84 27.38
CA PRO A 242 2.06 -9.98 28.43
C PRO A 242 2.85 -8.76 27.89
N PRO A 243 2.96 -7.67 28.66
CA PRO A 243 3.85 -6.56 28.30
C PRO A 243 5.30 -7.06 28.19
N GLY A 244 6.06 -6.49 27.26
CA GLY A 244 7.47 -6.85 27.05
C GLY A 244 7.75 -8.10 26.21
N THR A 245 6.73 -8.78 25.65
CA THR A 245 6.93 -9.95 24.77
C THR A 245 7.30 -9.63 23.32
N GLY A 246 7.69 -8.39 23.03
CA GLY A 246 8.17 -7.98 21.70
C GLY A 246 7.08 -7.76 20.64
N LYS A 247 5.82 -7.50 21.02
CA LYS A 247 4.72 -7.21 20.08
C LYS A 247 5.05 -6.04 19.14
N SER A 248 5.44 -4.89 19.69
CA SER A 248 5.83 -3.71 18.90
C SER A 248 7.14 -3.98 18.12
N SER A 249 8.04 -4.82 18.64
CA SER A 249 9.24 -5.26 17.91
C SER A 249 8.91 -6.15 16.70
N LEU A 250 7.86 -6.97 16.78
CA LEU A 250 7.36 -7.75 15.65
C LEU A 250 6.77 -6.81 14.57
N ILE A 251 6.01 -5.79 14.96
CA ILE A 251 5.49 -4.77 14.02
C ILE A 251 6.66 -4.08 13.30
N ALA A 252 7.70 -3.70 14.03
CA ALA A 252 8.92 -3.13 13.44
C ALA A 252 9.59 -4.08 12.43
N ALA A 253 9.69 -5.37 12.75
CA ALA A 253 10.23 -6.39 11.85
C ALA A 253 9.36 -6.54 10.58
N MET A 254 8.03 -6.53 10.72
CA MET A 254 7.10 -6.59 9.60
C MET A 254 7.23 -5.37 8.68
N ALA A 255 7.30 -4.16 9.24
CA ALA A 255 7.48 -2.92 8.48
C ALA A 255 8.79 -2.94 7.69
N ASN A 256 9.90 -3.35 8.33
CA ASN A 256 11.19 -3.49 7.66
C ASN A 256 11.20 -4.56 6.57
N TYR A 257 10.52 -5.69 6.79
CA TYR A 257 10.43 -6.78 5.81
C TYR A 257 9.63 -6.37 4.57
N LEU A 258 8.49 -5.70 4.77
CA LEU A 258 7.61 -5.24 3.69
C LEU A 258 8.08 -3.93 3.03
N ASN A 259 8.92 -3.16 3.74
CA ASN A 259 9.24 -1.77 3.45
C ASN A 259 7.97 -0.89 3.33
N TYR A 260 7.10 -0.98 4.34
CA TYR A 260 5.82 -0.26 4.43
C TYR A 260 5.89 0.79 5.53
N ASP A 261 5.27 1.95 5.29
CA ASP A 261 5.16 3.02 6.27
C ASP A 261 4.27 2.61 7.44
N ILE A 262 4.60 3.05 8.65
CA ILE A 262 3.85 2.75 9.85
C ILE A 262 2.92 3.92 10.14
N TYR A 263 1.65 3.63 10.41
CA TYR A 263 0.66 4.59 10.86
C TYR A 263 0.25 4.18 12.27
N ASP A 264 0.78 4.89 13.25
CA ASP A 264 0.51 4.68 14.66
C ASP A 264 -0.71 5.51 15.06
N LEU A 265 -1.84 4.83 15.25
CA LEU A 265 -3.12 5.46 15.55
C LEU A 265 -3.37 5.47 17.04
N ASP A 266 -3.30 6.64 17.63
CA ASP A 266 -3.81 6.91 18.97
C ASP A 266 -5.32 7.18 18.88
N LEU A 267 -6.11 6.17 19.28
CA LEU A 267 -7.56 6.28 19.32
C LEU A 267 -8.06 7.32 20.33
N THR A 268 -7.29 7.64 21.38
CA THR A 268 -7.71 8.59 22.42
C THR A 268 -7.71 10.03 21.92
N ALA A 269 -6.92 10.32 20.88
CA ALA A 269 -6.85 11.63 20.23
C ALA A 269 -7.93 11.84 19.14
N VAL A 270 -8.73 10.80 18.82
CA VAL A 270 -9.75 10.86 17.77
C VAL A 270 -11.12 11.17 18.37
N GLY A 271 -11.65 12.36 18.07
CA GLY A 271 -12.89 12.83 18.69
C GLY A 271 -14.19 12.24 18.13
N ASP A 272 -14.22 11.81 16.85
CA ASP A 272 -15.43 11.27 16.23
C ASP A 272 -15.16 10.26 15.10
N ASN A 273 -16.20 9.53 14.72
CA ASN A 273 -16.15 8.51 13.67
C ASN A 273 -15.79 9.07 12.29
N ARG A 274 -16.11 10.35 12.04
CA ARG A 274 -15.73 11.02 10.79
C ARG A 274 -14.22 11.21 10.72
N SER A 275 -13.61 11.72 11.79
CA SER A 275 -12.17 11.92 11.85
C SER A 275 -11.40 10.60 11.75
N LEU A 276 -11.90 9.54 12.40
CA LEU A 276 -11.35 8.20 12.24
C LEU A 276 -11.38 7.74 10.77
N ARG A 277 -12.50 7.96 10.09
CA ARG A 277 -12.65 7.62 8.67
C ARG A 277 -11.70 8.43 7.80
N ASP A 278 -11.56 9.73 8.06
CA ASP A 278 -10.69 10.62 7.30
C ASP A 278 -9.21 10.24 7.48
N LEU A 279 -8.79 9.86 8.71
CA LEU A 279 -7.46 9.31 8.98
C LEU A 279 -7.23 8.02 8.17
N ILE A 280 -8.14 7.05 8.24
CA ILE A 280 -8.00 5.77 7.50
C ILE A 280 -7.94 6.01 5.98
N LEU A 281 -8.73 6.94 5.45
CA LEU A 281 -8.75 7.27 4.02
C LEU A 281 -7.51 8.08 3.58
N GLY A 282 -6.92 8.86 4.48
CA GLY A 282 -5.71 9.66 4.23
C GLY A 282 -4.42 8.85 4.23
N MET A 283 -4.46 7.57 4.58
CA MET A 283 -3.29 6.70 4.55
C MET A 283 -2.80 6.45 3.13
N SER A 284 -1.49 6.41 2.95
CA SER A 284 -0.88 6.04 1.67
C SER A 284 -0.95 4.52 1.42
N ASN A 285 -0.82 4.12 0.16
CA ASN A 285 -0.67 2.70 -0.19
C ASN A 285 0.63 2.14 0.38
N ARG A 286 0.66 0.85 0.75
CA ARG A 286 1.82 0.18 1.37
C ARG A 286 2.12 0.70 2.78
N SER A 287 1.10 0.63 3.60
CA SER A 287 1.11 1.08 4.99
C SER A 287 0.70 -0.05 5.94
N ILE A 288 1.15 0.05 7.18
CA ILE A 288 0.73 -0.77 8.31
C ILE A 288 0.05 0.17 9.31
N LEU A 289 -1.24 -0.04 9.55
CA LEU A 289 -1.97 0.63 10.62
C LEU A 289 -1.74 -0.12 11.94
N VAL A 290 -1.27 0.60 12.95
CA VAL A 290 -1.08 0.11 14.31
C VAL A 290 -2.12 0.76 15.19
N ILE A 291 -2.80 -0.06 15.98
CA ILE A 291 -3.76 0.37 16.99
C ILE A 291 -3.32 -0.35 18.26
N GLU A 292 -2.67 0.38 19.17
CA GLU A 292 -2.25 -0.17 20.46
C GLU A 292 -3.39 -0.09 21.49
N ASP A 293 -3.30 -0.90 22.55
CA ASP A 293 -4.17 -0.86 23.75
C ASP A 293 -5.69 -0.81 23.50
N ILE A 294 -6.17 -1.60 22.53
CA ILE A 294 -7.60 -1.73 22.20
C ILE A 294 -8.48 -2.11 23.40
N ASP A 295 -7.92 -2.77 24.40
CA ASP A 295 -8.60 -3.18 25.64
C ASP A 295 -8.79 -2.02 26.63
N CYS A 296 -7.87 -1.05 26.64
CA CYS A 296 -7.98 0.15 27.48
C CYS A 296 -9.07 1.10 26.98
N THR A 297 -9.23 1.26 25.65
CA THR A 297 -10.25 2.14 25.07
C THR A 297 -11.68 1.68 25.39
N ILE A 298 -11.93 0.36 25.36
CA ILE A 298 -13.26 -0.21 25.63
C ILE A 298 -13.64 -0.08 27.12
N ASN A 299 -12.66 -0.17 28.03
CA ASN A 299 -12.91 -0.06 29.46
C ASN A 299 -13.17 1.37 29.96
N LEU A 300 -12.71 2.40 29.23
CA LEU A 300 -13.01 3.80 29.54
C LEU A 300 -14.48 4.14 29.27
N GLN A 301 -15.04 3.64 28.16
CA GLN A 301 -16.47 3.84 27.84
C GLN A 301 -17.40 3.23 28.90
N ASN A 302 -17.04 2.07 29.46
CA ASN A 302 -17.83 1.40 30.50
C ASN A 302 -17.73 2.08 31.89
N ARG A 303 -16.86 3.07 32.08
CA ARG A 303 -16.66 3.78 33.36
C ARG A 303 -17.25 5.19 33.40
N GLU A 304 -17.48 5.80 32.24
CA GLU A 304 -18.02 7.15 32.10
C GLU A 304 -19.57 7.19 32.03
N GLU A 305 -20.24 6.03 32.09
CA GLU A 305 -21.71 5.92 31.99
C GLU A 305 -22.51 6.36 33.25
N ASP A 306 -21.88 6.91 34.29
CA ASP A 306 -22.57 7.29 35.53
C ASP A 306 -23.00 8.78 35.64
N GLU A 307 -22.74 9.65 34.65
CA GLU A 307 -23.18 11.06 34.70
C GLU A 307 -23.70 11.61 33.34
N GLU A 308 -25.04 11.72 33.19
CA GLU A 308 -25.78 12.89 32.65
C GLU A 308 -27.21 12.53 32.16
N ALA A 309 -28.20 12.98 32.93
CA ALA A 309 -29.61 12.55 32.92
C ALA A 309 -30.48 13.02 31.72
N VAL A 310 -29.88 13.46 30.60
CA VAL A 310 -30.62 13.78 29.36
C VAL A 310 -30.21 12.86 28.18
N ASN A 311 -29.02 12.23 28.24
CA ASN A 311 -28.62 11.14 27.35
C ASN A 311 -29.19 9.77 27.77
N ASN A 312 -29.91 9.73 28.91
CA ASN A 312 -30.32 8.48 29.55
C ASN A 312 -31.40 7.73 28.74
N GLU A 313 -32.35 8.42 28.09
CA GLU A 313 -33.43 7.74 27.35
C GLU A 313 -32.92 7.04 26.08
N HIS A 314 -32.06 7.70 25.30
CA HIS A 314 -31.44 7.11 24.11
C HIS A 314 -30.53 5.93 24.44
N ASN A 315 -29.63 6.10 25.42
CA ASN A 315 -28.73 5.02 25.86
C ASN A 315 -29.52 3.83 26.43
N LYS A 316 -30.60 4.10 27.17
CA LYS A 316 -31.46 3.06 27.73
C LYS A 316 -32.20 2.27 26.64
N ILE A 317 -32.64 2.92 25.57
CA ILE A 317 -33.25 2.25 24.41
C ILE A 317 -32.21 1.35 23.72
N GLU A 318 -30.99 1.83 23.47
CA GLU A 318 -29.94 1.05 22.81
C GLU A 318 -29.56 -0.21 23.60
N VAL A 319 -29.37 -0.06 24.93
CA VAL A 319 -29.13 -1.19 25.84
C VAL A 319 -30.30 -2.17 25.86
N LEU A 320 -31.54 -1.69 25.87
CA LEU A 320 -32.73 -2.55 25.88
C LEU A 320 -32.92 -3.29 24.55
N LEU A 321 -32.63 -2.66 23.40
CA LEU A 321 -32.65 -3.29 22.08
C LEU A 321 -31.58 -4.39 21.94
N GLY A 322 -30.43 -4.26 22.61
CA GLY A 322 -29.42 -5.32 22.67
C GLY A 322 -29.82 -6.53 23.53
N GLN A 323 -30.79 -6.38 24.43
CA GLN A 323 -31.20 -7.40 25.41
C GLN A 323 -32.52 -8.10 25.05
N VAL A 324 -33.33 -7.52 24.17
CA VAL A 324 -34.69 -7.98 23.85
C VAL A 324 -34.82 -8.18 22.34
N GLN A 325 -35.41 -9.29 21.92
CA GLN A 325 -35.78 -9.49 20.52
C GLN A 325 -37.07 -8.72 20.20
N VAL A 326 -36.95 -7.68 19.37
CA VAL A 326 -38.06 -6.88 18.85
C VAL A 326 -37.92 -6.70 17.34
N THR A 327 -39.06 -6.62 16.64
CA THR A 327 -39.05 -6.38 15.20
C THR A 327 -39.16 -4.88 14.88
N PRO A 328 -38.64 -4.42 13.73
CA PRO A 328 -38.82 -3.04 13.31
C PRO A 328 -40.29 -2.59 13.21
N ALA A 329 -41.21 -3.51 12.92
CA ALA A 329 -42.64 -3.24 12.85
C ALA A 329 -43.25 -2.94 14.23
N GLU A 330 -42.86 -3.70 15.26
CA GLU A 330 -43.29 -3.46 16.65
C GLU A 330 -42.78 -2.11 17.18
N ILE A 331 -41.54 -1.74 16.84
CA ILE A 331 -40.97 -0.44 17.21
C ILE A 331 -41.73 0.69 16.51
N ALA A 332 -42.00 0.54 15.21
CA ALA A 332 -42.75 1.52 14.44
C ALA A 332 -44.17 1.70 14.97
N GLU A 333 -44.86 0.60 15.33
CA GLU A 333 -46.18 0.65 15.93
C GLU A 333 -46.17 1.44 17.25
N GLU A 334 -45.21 1.18 18.14
CA GLU A 334 -45.08 1.88 19.42
C GLU A 334 -44.81 3.38 19.24
N LEU A 335 -43.94 3.75 18.30
CA LEU A 335 -43.60 5.15 18.02
C LEU A 335 -44.71 5.94 17.32
N THR A 336 -45.74 5.28 16.78
CA THR A 336 -46.87 5.92 16.09
C THR A 336 -48.09 6.16 16.97
N LYS A 337 -48.05 5.76 18.24
CA LYS A 337 -49.18 5.89 19.18
C LYS A 337 -49.43 7.33 19.61
N ASP A 338 -48.36 8.11 19.78
CA ASP A 338 -48.43 9.47 20.29
C ASP A 338 -47.82 10.48 19.32
N ALA A 339 -48.28 11.73 19.40
CA ALA A 339 -47.80 12.82 18.55
C ALA A 339 -46.62 13.58 19.18
N ASP A 340 -46.40 13.43 20.49
CA ASP A 340 -45.28 14.04 21.21
C ASP A 340 -44.07 13.10 21.20
N ALA A 341 -42.93 13.61 20.73
CA ALA A 341 -41.71 12.82 20.59
C ALA A 341 -41.16 12.31 21.95
N THR A 342 -41.36 13.06 23.03
CA THR A 342 -40.87 12.68 24.37
C THR A 342 -41.73 11.56 24.95
N GLU A 343 -43.04 11.66 24.77
CA GLU A 343 -44.00 10.64 25.21
C GLU A 343 -43.78 9.31 24.45
N CYS A 344 -43.58 9.37 23.12
CA CYS A 344 -43.24 8.19 22.31
C CYS A 344 -41.97 7.46 22.77
N LEU A 345 -40.92 8.20 23.16
CA LEU A 345 -39.67 7.60 23.63
C LEU A 345 -39.85 6.92 25.00
N GLN A 346 -40.59 7.56 25.91
CA GLN A 346 -40.89 6.98 27.22
C GLN A 346 -41.76 5.73 27.11
N ASP A 347 -42.71 5.71 26.19
CA ASP A 347 -43.57 4.55 25.96
C ASP A 347 -42.83 3.40 25.27
N LEU A 348 -41.90 3.71 24.35
CA LEU A 348 -40.98 2.72 23.81
C LEU A 348 -40.09 2.09 24.90
N ILE A 349 -39.58 2.89 25.85
CA ILE A 349 -38.80 2.38 26.98
C ILE A 349 -39.65 1.43 27.83
N LYS A 350 -40.88 1.81 28.21
CA LYS A 350 -41.79 0.95 28.97
C LYS A 350 -42.10 -0.36 28.24
N PHE A 351 -42.35 -0.29 26.94
CA PHE A 351 -42.60 -1.45 26.09
C PHE A 351 -41.41 -2.42 26.10
N LEU A 352 -40.20 -1.91 25.91
CA LEU A 352 -38.97 -2.72 25.91
C LEU A 352 -38.68 -3.31 27.29
N GLU A 353 -38.89 -2.56 28.38
CA GLU A 353 -38.77 -3.05 29.76
C GLU A 353 -39.76 -4.19 30.05
N ALA A 354 -41.01 -4.07 29.59
CA ALA A 354 -42.02 -5.11 29.73
C ALA A 354 -41.60 -6.40 29.01
N LYS A 355 -41.12 -6.30 27.76
CA LYS A 355 -40.61 -7.47 27.02
C LYS A 355 -39.37 -8.09 27.68
N LYS A 356 -38.50 -7.28 28.27
CA LYS A 356 -37.36 -7.77 29.06
C LYS A 356 -37.83 -8.58 30.27
N MET A 357 -38.83 -8.10 31.01
CA MET A 357 -39.38 -8.82 32.17
C MET A 357 -39.98 -10.18 31.76
N ILE A 358 -40.76 -10.22 30.68
CA ILE A 358 -41.34 -11.46 30.14
C ILE A 358 -40.23 -12.45 29.74
N THR A 359 -39.16 -11.98 29.10
CA THR A 359 -38.02 -12.80 28.70
C THR A 359 -37.30 -13.39 29.92
N VAL A 360 -37.06 -12.58 30.96
CA VAL A 360 -36.42 -13.02 32.21
C VAL A 360 -37.28 -14.05 32.96
N GLU A 361 -38.58 -13.82 33.06
CA GLU A 361 -39.52 -14.77 33.68
C GLU A 361 -39.58 -16.09 32.90
N THR A 362 -39.58 -16.02 31.58
CA THR A 362 -39.56 -17.20 30.71
C THR A 362 -38.28 -18.01 30.93
N ILE A 363 -37.11 -17.37 30.96
CA ILE A 363 -35.84 -18.05 31.25
C ILE A 363 -35.82 -18.66 32.67
N LYS A 364 -36.38 -17.96 33.66
CA LYS A 364 -36.46 -18.43 35.05
C LYS A 364 -37.36 -19.67 35.16
N SER A 365 -38.49 -19.68 34.44
CA SER A 365 -39.40 -20.83 34.38
C SER A 365 -38.74 -22.04 33.68
N MET A 366 -38.06 -21.83 32.55
CA MET A 366 -37.32 -22.86 31.83
C MET A 366 -36.19 -23.48 32.67
N LYS A 367 -35.43 -22.67 33.42
CA LYS A 367 -34.40 -23.16 34.35
C LYS A 367 -35.01 -24.00 35.49
N LYS A 368 -36.19 -23.64 35.99
CA LYS A 368 -36.91 -24.40 37.03
C LYS A 368 -37.39 -25.76 36.50
N ILE A 369 -37.89 -25.79 35.27
CA ILE A 369 -38.29 -27.02 34.57
C ILE A 369 -37.08 -27.93 34.33
N SER A 370 -35.97 -27.38 33.84
CA SER A 370 -34.72 -28.13 33.64
C SER A 370 -34.20 -28.75 34.93
N LYS A 371 -34.14 -27.99 36.04
CA LYS A 371 -33.75 -28.53 37.37
C LYS A 371 -34.69 -29.62 37.86
N LYS A 372 -36.01 -29.51 37.61
CA LYS A 372 -37.00 -30.53 37.98
C LYS A 372 -36.79 -31.81 37.16
N ASN A 373 -36.52 -31.69 35.87
CA ASN A 373 -36.26 -32.83 34.98
C ASN A 373 -34.95 -33.56 35.31
N ILE A 374 -33.89 -32.83 35.68
CA ILE A 374 -32.64 -33.44 36.16
C ILE A 374 -32.88 -34.20 37.47
N LYS A 375 -33.66 -33.63 38.39
CA LYS A 375 -34.02 -34.30 39.65
C LYS A 375 -34.83 -35.58 39.40
N ILE A 376 -35.77 -35.57 38.46
CA ILE A 376 -36.54 -36.76 38.08
C ILE A 376 -35.64 -37.84 37.47
N LYS A 377 -34.73 -37.46 36.54
CA LYS A 377 -33.76 -38.40 35.94
C LYS A 377 -32.85 -39.06 36.98
N ASN A 378 -32.41 -38.31 37.99
CA ASN A 378 -31.57 -38.85 39.05
C ASN A 378 -32.34 -39.81 39.97
N ILE A 379 -33.63 -39.55 40.21
CA ILE A 379 -34.49 -40.44 41.01
C ILE A 379 -34.80 -41.74 40.25
N SER A 380 -35.04 -41.68 38.93
CA SER A 380 -35.22 -42.89 38.12
C SER A 380 -33.95 -43.74 38.07
N LYS A 381 -32.78 -43.10 37.95
CA LYS A 381 -31.49 -43.81 37.98
C LYS A 381 -31.21 -44.49 39.33
N GLN A 382 -31.57 -43.86 40.45
CA GLN A 382 -31.45 -44.47 41.78
C GLN A 382 -32.42 -45.63 42.00
N LYS A 383 -33.59 -45.63 41.36
CA LYS A 383 -34.53 -46.76 41.40
C LYS A 383 -34.05 -47.94 40.57
N GLU A 384 -33.42 -47.70 39.42
CA GLU A 384 -32.80 -48.75 38.61
C GLU A 384 -31.65 -49.44 39.36
N ILE A 385 -30.77 -48.67 39.99
CA ILE A 385 -29.64 -49.20 40.78
C ILE A 385 -30.13 -50.04 41.96
N LYS A 386 -31.18 -49.59 42.68
CA LYS A 386 -31.77 -50.37 43.78
C LYS A 386 -32.47 -51.65 43.33
N ASN A 387 -33.03 -51.67 42.12
CA ASN A 387 -33.62 -52.89 41.56
C ASN A 387 -32.53 -53.87 41.10
N GLU A 388 -31.38 -53.39 40.61
CA GLU A 388 -30.25 -54.26 40.27
C GLU A 388 -29.56 -54.85 41.52
N GLU A 389 -29.51 -54.11 42.63
CA GLU A 389 -29.00 -54.61 43.91
C GLU A 389 -29.93 -55.65 44.55
N SER A 390 -31.26 -55.48 44.47
CA SER A 390 -32.21 -56.47 45.00
C SER A 390 -32.30 -57.77 44.19
N ILE A 391 -31.96 -57.73 42.90
CA ILE A 391 -31.85 -58.94 42.06
C ILE A 391 -30.59 -59.74 42.44
N LYS A 392 -29.49 -59.06 42.80
CA LYS A 392 -28.25 -59.73 43.23
C LYS A 392 -28.36 -60.39 44.61
N GLU A 393 -29.10 -59.80 45.54
CA GLU A 393 -29.36 -60.42 46.85
C GLU A 393 -30.30 -61.65 46.75
N HIS A 394 -31.10 -61.75 45.69
CA HIS A 394 -31.97 -62.92 45.47
C HIS A 394 -31.22 -64.12 44.84
N ASP A 395 -30.15 -63.89 44.09
CA ASP A 395 -29.34 -64.95 43.48
C ASP A 395 -28.33 -65.56 44.48
N GLU A 396 -27.81 -64.80 45.45
CA GLU A 396 -26.92 -65.35 46.50
C GLU A 396 -27.66 -66.21 47.56
N GLY A 397 -28.98 -66.17 47.60
CA GLY A 397 -29.81 -66.98 48.50
C GLY A 397 -30.10 -68.41 48.02
N CYS A 398 -29.83 -68.74 46.76
CA CYS A 398 -30.16 -70.06 46.18
C CYS A 398 -28.99 -71.05 46.12
N GLU A 399 -27.78 -70.67 46.56
CA GLU A 399 -26.60 -71.55 46.54
C GLU A 399 -26.30 -72.23 47.89
N ASN A 400 -27.15 -72.07 48.90
CA ASN A 400 -27.02 -72.74 50.20
C ASN A 400 -28.27 -73.57 50.56
N ILE A 401 -28.56 -74.63 49.79
CA ILE A 401 -29.34 -75.81 50.23
C ILE A 401 -28.69 -77.08 49.71
#